data_AF-V9G4Z8-F1
#
_entry.id   AF-V9G4Z8-F1
#
_cell.length_a   1.000
_cell.length_b   1.000
_cell.length_c   1.000
_cell.angle_alpha   90.00
_cell.angle_beta   90.00
_cell.angle_gamma   90.00
#
_symmetry.space_group_name_H-M   'P 1'
#
loop_
_entity.id
_entity.type
_entity.pdbx_description
1 polymer ?
#
loop_
_entity_poly.entity_id
_entity_poly.type
_entity_poly.pdbx_seq_one_letter_code
_entity_poly.pdbx_strand_id
1 'polypeptide(L)'
;MLLIIHAGSAKRYYCAQYLTINLITVALYFFALVYPILTGMFDRPVTGNDLLLGFLGHALLALLGVTLSLFFQFGWIENQGRAAGMLLIVMICSLAGQSVVNKLPVALEFVPYLLPPVSVMINMMIHNEGSLTLTVILTCVYCLLYSVALLVIYMTLSIRKDAAALIRKVG
;
A
#
# COMPACT_ATOMS: atom_id res chain seq x y z
N MET A 1 -2.92 9.39 -22.10
CA MET A 1 -4.13 9.62 -22.92
C MET A 1 -4.18 8.71 -24.16
N LEU A 2 -3.12 8.62 -24.97
CA LEU A 2 -3.07 7.69 -26.12
C LEU A 2 -3.34 6.21 -25.75
N LEU A 3 -2.75 5.73 -24.65
CA LEU A 3 -2.98 4.36 -24.14
C LEU A 3 -4.43 4.10 -23.69
N ILE A 4 -5.12 5.11 -23.14
CA ILE A 4 -6.51 4.98 -22.69
C ILE A 4 -7.45 4.86 -23.90
N ILE A 5 -7.17 5.63 -24.96
CA ILE A 5 -7.90 5.58 -26.23
C ILE A 5 -7.69 4.22 -26.88
N HIS A 6 -6.46 3.72 -26.91
CA HIS A 6 -6.13 2.40 -27.49
C HIS A 6 -6.74 1.24 -26.68
N ALA A 7 -6.84 1.36 -25.35
CA ALA A 7 -7.49 0.38 -24.49
C ALA A 7 -9.03 0.38 -24.58
N GLY A 8 -9.63 1.41 -25.18
CA GLY A 8 -11.08 1.57 -25.34
C GLY A 8 -11.87 1.82 -24.04
N SER A 9 -11.24 1.75 -22.88
CA SER A 9 -11.88 1.99 -21.57
C SER A 9 -10.88 2.42 -20.51
N ALA A 10 -11.16 3.54 -19.83
CA ALA A 10 -10.37 4.02 -18.69
C ALA A 10 -10.28 3.00 -17.55
N LYS A 11 -11.38 2.26 -17.28
CA LYS A 11 -11.40 1.20 -16.25
C LYS A 11 -10.39 0.09 -16.56
N ARG A 12 -10.34 -0.36 -17.82
CA ARG A 12 -9.40 -1.41 -18.25
C ARG A 12 -7.96 -0.94 -18.13
N TYR A 13 -7.68 0.30 -18.52
CA TYR A 13 -6.36 0.89 -18.40
C TYR A 13 -5.86 0.92 -16.93
N TYR A 14 -6.65 1.46 -16.01
CA TYR A 14 -6.23 1.52 -14.61
C TYR A 14 -6.13 0.16 -13.94
N CYS A 15 -7.04 -0.77 -14.28
CA CYS A 15 -6.95 -2.15 -13.78
C CYS A 15 -5.69 -2.85 -14.29
N ALA A 16 -5.35 -2.71 -15.58
CA ALA A 16 -4.12 -3.26 -16.15
C ALA A 16 -2.87 -2.64 -15.51
N GLN A 17 -2.84 -1.31 -15.34
CA GLN A 17 -1.74 -0.62 -14.66
C GLN A 17 -1.52 -1.17 -13.24
N TYR A 18 -2.62 -1.31 -12.48
CA TYR A 18 -2.57 -1.84 -11.12
C TYR A 18 -2.06 -3.29 -11.09
N LEU A 19 -2.56 -4.14 -11.98
CA LEU A 19 -2.19 -5.55 -12.06
C LEU A 19 -0.71 -5.74 -12.46
N THR A 20 -0.21 -4.94 -13.40
CA THR A 20 1.20 -4.96 -13.81
C THR A 20 2.14 -4.60 -12.65
N ILE A 21 1.82 -3.55 -11.88
CA ILE A 21 2.64 -3.18 -10.73
C ILE A 21 2.60 -4.27 -9.66
N ASN A 22 1.41 -4.86 -9.40
CA ASN A 22 1.28 -5.96 -8.46
C ASN A 22 2.15 -7.17 -8.88
N LEU A 23 2.17 -7.52 -10.17
CA LEU A 23 3.01 -8.61 -10.68
C LEU A 23 4.51 -8.39 -10.40
N ILE A 24 4.99 -7.16 -10.56
CA ILE A 24 6.38 -6.79 -10.23
C ILE A 24 6.60 -6.93 -8.72
N THR A 25 5.67 -6.45 -7.89
CA THR A 25 5.82 -6.54 -6.43
C THR A 25 5.79 -7.97 -5.91
N VAL A 26 5.12 -8.90 -6.60
CA VAL A 26 5.15 -10.34 -6.27
C VAL A 26 6.58 -10.87 -6.30
N ALA A 27 7.34 -10.55 -7.35
CA ALA A 27 8.74 -10.94 -7.43
C ALA A 27 9.58 -10.32 -6.29
N LEU A 28 9.31 -9.06 -5.94
CA LEU A 28 10.05 -8.37 -4.89
C LEU A 28 9.81 -8.93 -3.50
N TYR A 29 8.55 -9.19 -3.11
CA TYR A 29 8.31 -9.77 -1.79
C TYR A 29 8.76 -11.24 -1.71
N PHE A 30 8.73 -11.96 -2.83
CA PHE A 30 9.26 -13.32 -2.86
C PHE A 30 10.77 -13.31 -2.63
N PHE A 31 11.48 -12.38 -3.27
CA PHE A 31 12.90 -12.14 -3.00
C PHE A 31 13.14 -11.76 -1.53
N ALA A 32 12.34 -10.84 -0.97
CA ALA A 32 12.47 -10.40 0.42
C ALA A 32 12.29 -11.54 1.44
N LEU A 33 11.50 -12.56 1.10
CA LEU A 33 11.27 -13.73 1.95
C LEU A 33 12.33 -14.82 1.74
N VAL A 34 12.66 -15.15 0.49
CA VAL A 34 13.58 -16.26 0.17
C VAL A 34 15.04 -15.89 0.46
N TYR A 35 15.46 -14.66 0.20
CA TYR A 35 16.86 -14.25 0.38
C TYR A 35 17.35 -14.49 1.82
N PRO A 36 16.70 -13.98 2.88
CA PRO A 36 17.17 -14.18 4.26
C PRO A 36 17.14 -15.65 4.72
N ILE A 37 16.26 -16.47 4.15
CA ILE A 37 16.18 -17.91 4.44
C ILE A 37 17.41 -18.62 3.87
N LEU A 38 17.76 -18.35 2.61
CA LEU A 38 18.89 -19.01 1.93
C LEU A 38 20.24 -18.56 2.48
N THR A 39 20.34 -17.32 2.96
CA THR A 39 21.57 -16.78 3.55
C THR A 39 21.72 -17.04 5.04
N GLY A 40 20.73 -17.69 5.68
CA GLY A 40 20.78 -18.02 7.10
C GLY A 40 20.77 -16.77 8.01
N MET A 41 20.07 -15.71 7.62
CA MET A 41 20.02 -14.45 8.38
C MET A 41 19.07 -14.49 9.59
N PHE A 42 18.40 -15.61 9.83
CA PHE A 42 17.53 -15.78 10.99
C PHE A 42 18.27 -16.50 12.12
N ASP A 43 18.18 -15.95 13.33
CA ASP A 43 18.80 -16.53 14.54
C ASP A 43 18.12 -17.83 15.00
N ARG A 44 16.95 -18.17 14.43
CA ARG A 44 16.17 -19.37 14.74
C ARG A 44 15.68 -20.07 13.48
N PRO A 45 15.38 -21.38 13.54
CA PRO A 45 14.74 -22.06 12.43
C PRO A 45 13.38 -21.42 12.12
N VAL A 46 13.19 -21.04 10.86
CA VAL A 46 11.95 -20.42 10.37
C VAL A 46 10.84 -21.47 10.37
N THR A 47 9.76 -21.19 11.09
CA THR A 47 8.59 -22.10 11.12
C THR A 47 7.65 -21.82 9.95
N GLY A 48 6.76 -22.77 9.63
CA GLY A 48 5.74 -22.57 8.59
C GLY A 48 4.81 -21.37 8.87
N ASN A 49 4.57 -21.06 10.15
CA ASN A 49 3.79 -19.89 10.55
C ASN A 49 4.54 -18.59 10.28
N ASP A 50 5.86 -18.56 10.51
CA ASP A 50 6.70 -17.39 10.20
C ASP A 50 6.75 -17.13 8.69
N LEU A 51 6.81 -18.19 7.88
CA LEU A 51 6.74 -18.06 6.42
C LEU A 51 5.40 -17.50 5.94
N LEU A 52 4.29 -18.06 6.44
CA LEU A 52 2.96 -17.59 6.07
C LEU A 52 2.76 -16.14 6.48
N LEU A 53 3.18 -15.79 7.70
CA LEU A 53 3.06 -14.43 8.20
C LEU A 53 3.96 -13.45 7.44
N GLY A 54 5.22 -13.83 7.19
CA GLY A 54 6.14 -13.03 6.39
C GLY A 54 5.60 -12.77 5.00
N PHE A 55 5.06 -13.81 4.35
CA PHE A 55 4.43 -13.70 3.04
C PHE A 55 3.22 -12.77 3.05
N LEU A 56 2.27 -12.98 3.97
CA LEU A 56 1.07 -12.15 4.08
C LEU A 56 1.40 -10.70 4.44
N GLY A 57 2.34 -10.50 5.37
CA GLY A 57 2.82 -9.19 5.78
C GLY A 57 3.41 -8.40 4.62
N HIS A 58 4.34 -9.00 3.87
CA HIS A 58 4.91 -8.34 2.69
C HIS A 58 3.89 -8.16 1.57
N ALA A 59 3.00 -9.13 1.32
CA ALA A 59 1.98 -9.01 0.29
C ALA A 59 0.99 -7.85 0.58
N LEU A 60 0.53 -7.72 1.83
CA LEU A 60 -0.38 -6.65 2.24
C LEU A 60 0.31 -5.28 2.30
N LEU A 61 1.57 -5.21 2.77
CA LEU A 61 2.35 -3.98 2.73
C LEU A 61 2.64 -3.54 1.28
N ALA A 62 2.96 -4.49 0.40
CA ALA A 62 3.14 -4.22 -1.03
C ALA A 62 1.84 -3.70 -1.65
N LEU A 63 0.71 -4.37 -1.40
CA LEU A 63 -0.60 -3.94 -1.89
C LEU A 63 -0.90 -2.51 -1.46
N LEU A 64 -0.70 -2.20 -0.17
CA LEU A 64 -0.93 -0.88 0.40
C LEU A 64 -0.02 0.18 -0.22
N GLY A 65 1.27 -0.11 -0.36
CA GLY A 65 2.24 0.79 -0.99
C GLY A 65 1.94 1.05 -2.46
N VAL A 66 1.55 0.01 -3.21
CA VAL A 66 1.12 0.12 -4.61
C VAL A 66 -0.11 0.99 -4.72
N THR A 67 -1.16 0.73 -3.94
CA THR A 67 -2.38 1.55 -3.98
C THR A 67 -2.09 3.00 -3.62
N LEU A 68 -1.24 3.25 -2.61
CA LEU A 68 -0.87 4.61 -2.21
C LEU A 68 -0.12 5.34 -3.34
N SER A 69 0.83 4.67 -4.00
CA SER A 69 1.61 5.25 -5.09
C SER A 69 0.77 5.75 -6.28
N LEU A 70 -0.43 5.20 -6.49
CA LEU A 70 -1.34 5.63 -7.55
C LEU A 70 -1.77 7.10 -7.40
N PHE A 71 -1.83 7.61 -6.18
CA PHE A 71 -2.14 9.01 -5.90
C PHE A 71 -0.97 9.95 -6.16
N PHE A 72 0.26 9.42 -6.26
CA PHE A 72 1.51 10.17 -6.40
C PHE A 72 2.18 9.96 -7.76
N GLN A 73 1.38 9.86 -8.82
CA GLN A 73 1.87 9.76 -10.21
C GLN A 73 1.65 11.06 -11.00
N PHE A 74 2.22 11.14 -12.21
CA PHE A 74 2.12 12.29 -13.12
C PHE A 74 0.69 12.76 -13.40
N GLY A 75 -0.29 11.84 -13.36
CA GLY A 75 -1.70 12.19 -13.52
C GLY A 75 -2.25 13.10 -12.41
N TRP A 76 -1.61 13.13 -11.24
CA TRP A 76 -2.07 13.87 -10.07
C TRP A 76 -1.11 15.00 -9.67
N ILE A 77 0.20 14.76 -9.83
CA ILE A 77 1.25 15.72 -9.51
C ILE A 77 2.21 15.80 -10.69
N GLU A 78 2.31 16.97 -11.31
CA GLU A 78 3.10 17.19 -12.54
C GLU A 78 4.60 16.87 -12.32
N ASN A 79 5.16 17.27 -11.19
CA ASN A 79 6.56 17.04 -10.88
C ASN A 79 6.76 15.69 -10.16
N GLN A 80 7.38 14.73 -10.85
CA GLN A 80 7.62 13.38 -10.32
C GLN A 80 8.53 13.35 -9.08
N GLY A 81 9.52 14.25 -9.00
CA GLY A 81 10.37 14.36 -7.81
C GLY A 81 9.56 14.79 -6.59
N ARG A 82 8.63 15.74 -6.75
CA ARG A 82 7.71 16.14 -5.66
C ARG A 82 6.74 15.04 -5.30
N ALA A 83 6.23 14.30 -6.29
CA ALA A 83 5.30 13.21 -6.06
C ALA A 83 5.95 12.06 -5.25
N ALA A 84 7.15 11.64 -5.66
CA ALA A 84 7.95 10.68 -4.93
C ALA A 84 8.31 11.18 -3.52
N GLY A 85 8.72 12.43 -3.38
CA GLY A 85 9.01 13.04 -2.08
C GLY A 85 7.81 13.02 -1.13
N MET A 86 6.62 13.37 -1.61
CA MET A 86 5.40 13.32 -0.80
C MET A 86 5.01 11.89 -0.43
N LEU A 87 5.13 10.94 -1.36
CA LEU A 87 4.90 9.52 -1.06
C LEU A 87 5.84 9.04 0.07
N LEU A 88 7.13 9.38 0.00
CA LEU A 88 8.10 9.06 1.04
C LEU A 88 7.74 9.67 2.39
N ILE A 89 7.33 10.94 2.42
CA ILE A 89 6.87 11.60 3.65
C ILE A 89 5.68 10.84 4.26
N VAL A 90 4.68 10.47 3.45
CA VAL A 90 3.53 9.70 3.92
C VAL A 90 3.95 8.35 4.49
N MET A 91 4.88 7.64 3.82
CA MET A 91 5.41 6.37 4.31
C MET A 91 6.16 6.51 5.63
N ILE A 92 7.00 7.54 5.78
CA ILE A 92 7.72 7.83 7.02
C ILE A 92 6.74 8.14 8.15
N CYS A 93 5.73 8.98 7.92
CA CYS A 93 4.69 9.27 8.90
C CYS A 93 3.89 8.03 9.28
N SER A 94 3.56 7.17 8.31
CA SER A 94 2.84 5.92 8.50
C SER A 94 3.63 4.90 9.35
N LEU A 95 4.95 4.82 9.14
CA LEU A 95 5.89 4.06 9.96
C LEU A 95 6.00 4.61 11.39
N ALA A 96 6.05 5.94 11.53
CA ALA A 96 6.11 6.61 12.82
C ALA A 96 4.74 6.67 13.54
N GLY A 97 3.65 6.25 12.89
CA GLY A 97 2.27 6.47 13.33
C GLY A 97 2.03 6.09 14.79
N GLN A 98 2.40 4.87 15.20
CA GLN A 98 2.22 4.42 16.59
C GLN A 98 3.00 5.27 17.61
N SER A 99 4.23 5.65 17.30
CA SER A 99 5.06 6.49 18.17
C SER A 99 4.53 7.93 18.27
N VAL A 100 3.87 8.41 17.22
CA VAL A 100 3.30 9.75 17.13
C VAL A 100 1.95 9.82 17.88
N VAL A 101 1.13 8.77 17.84
CA VAL A 101 -0.17 8.68 18.56
C VAL A 101 -0.01 9.01 20.04
N ASN A 102 1.02 8.44 20.68
CA ASN A 102 1.24 8.59 22.12
C ASN A 102 1.64 10.02 22.54
N LYS A 103 1.89 10.92 21.59
CA LYS A 103 2.30 12.31 21.83
C LYS A 103 1.31 13.34 21.28
N LEU A 104 0.22 12.90 20.66
CA LEU A 104 -0.79 13.80 20.09
C LEU A 104 -1.78 14.26 21.18
N PRO A 105 -2.18 15.53 21.19
CA PRO A 105 -3.26 16.01 22.04
C PRO A 105 -4.60 15.35 21.62
N VAL A 106 -5.53 15.20 22.57
CA VAL A 106 -6.83 14.52 22.39
C VAL A 106 -7.60 14.98 21.14
N ALA A 107 -7.50 16.27 20.80
CA ALA A 107 -8.14 16.85 19.62
C ALA A 107 -7.64 16.27 18.27
N LEU A 108 -6.48 15.60 18.23
CA LEU A 108 -5.87 15.04 17.03
C LEU A 108 -5.78 13.51 17.05
N GLU A 109 -6.52 12.84 17.93
CA GLU A 109 -6.55 11.36 18.03
C GLU A 109 -7.05 10.65 16.76
N PHE A 110 -7.72 11.36 15.85
CA PHE A 110 -8.21 10.81 14.59
C PHE A 110 -7.14 10.74 13.49
N VAL A 111 -6.08 11.55 13.58
CA VAL A 111 -5.01 11.64 12.55
C VAL A 111 -4.32 10.29 12.26
N PRO A 112 -4.04 9.44 13.25
CA PRO A 112 -3.42 8.13 13.01
C PRO A 112 -4.29 7.19 12.17
N TYR A 113 -5.61 7.31 12.21
CA TYR A 113 -6.52 6.52 11.38
C TYR A 113 -6.53 6.95 9.91
N LEU A 114 -6.08 8.18 9.62
CA LEU A 114 -5.88 8.68 8.25
C LEU A 114 -4.54 8.20 7.67
N LEU A 115 -3.59 7.82 8.52
CA LEU A 115 -2.32 7.28 8.06
C LEU A 115 -2.50 5.81 7.67
N PRO A 116 -1.82 5.35 6.60
CA PRO A 116 -1.85 3.94 6.25
C PRO A 116 -1.36 3.08 7.43
N PRO A 117 -1.94 1.89 7.67
CA PRO A 117 -1.57 1.02 8.80
C PRO A 117 -0.25 0.25 8.63
N VAL A 118 0.80 0.90 8.12
CA VAL A 118 2.13 0.26 7.94
C VAL A 118 2.76 -0.09 9.29
N SER A 119 2.74 0.84 10.24
CA SER A 119 3.30 0.61 11.58
C SER A 119 2.59 -0.53 12.31
N VAL A 120 1.26 -0.64 12.19
CA VAL A 120 0.47 -1.72 12.79
C VAL A 120 0.89 -3.08 12.25
N MET A 121 1.00 -3.22 10.92
CA MET A 121 1.44 -4.47 10.29
C MET A 121 2.87 -4.83 10.67
N ILE A 122 3.81 -3.87 10.62
CA ILE A 122 5.21 -4.13 10.96
C ILE A 122 5.36 -4.52 12.43
N ASN A 123 4.66 -3.84 13.35
CA ASN A 123 4.68 -4.21 14.77
C ASN A 123 4.18 -5.65 14.96
N MET A 124 3.09 -6.01 14.29
CA MET A 124 2.53 -7.37 14.32
C MET A 124 3.52 -8.42 13.77
N MET A 125 4.26 -8.11 12.70
CA MET A 125 5.30 -9.00 12.16
C MET A 125 6.49 -9.18 13.11
N ILE A 126 6.90 -8.12 13.84
CA ILE A 126 8.05 -8.16 14.76
C ILE A 126 7.68 -8.85 16.09
N HIS A 127 6.51 -8.55 16.66
CA HIS A 127 6.08 -9.03 17.98
C HIS A 127 5.03 -10.15 17.90
N ASN A 128 5.17 -11.04 16.91
CA ASN A 128 4.23 -12.13 16.70
C ASN A 128 4.24 -13.17 17.85
N GLU A 129 5.34 -13.29 18.58
CA GLU A 129 5.49 -14.22 19.70
C GLU A 129 4.60 -13.83 20.89
N GLY A 130 3.46 -14.51 21.02
CA GLY A 130 2.45 -14.25 22.05
C GLY A 130 1.25 -13.46 21.56
N SER A 131 1.22 -13.07 20.28
CA SER A 131 0.03 -12.46 19.68
C SER A 131 -1.09 -13.49 19.52
N LEU A 132 -2.30 -13.14 19.97
CA LEU A 132 -3.51 -13.93 19.72
C LEU A 132 -3.73 -14.04 18.21
N THR A 133 -4.08 -15.23 17.71
CA THR A 133 -4.40 -15.47 16.28
C THR A 133 -5.47 -14.50 15.76
N LEU A 134 -6.41 -14.09 16.63
CA LEU A 134 -7.41 -13.09 16.31
C LEU A 134 -6.81 -11.72 15.96
N THR A 135 -5.80 -11.27 16.72
CA THR A 135 -5.12 -9.98 16.48
C THR A 135 -4.40 -9.97 15.14
N VAL A 136 -3.81 -11.09 14.76
CA VAL A 136 -3.17 -11.28 13.44
C VAL A 136 -4.20 -11.11 12.33
N ILE A 137 -5.32 -11.83 12.42
CA ILE A 137 -6.39 -11.79 11.42
C ILE A 137 -6.98 -10.38 11.31
N LEU A 138 -7.28 -9.74 12.44
CA LEU A 138 -7.83 -8.37 12.47
C LEU A 138 -6.87 -7.37 11.83
N THR A 139 -5.57 -7.49 12.09
CA THR A 139 -4.56 -6.62 11.46
C THR A 139 -4.50 -6.83 9.96
N CYS A 140 -4.49 -8.08 9.49
CA CYS A 140 -4.52 -8.40 8.06
C CYS A 140 -5.78 -7.85 7.38
N VAL A 141 -6.96 -8.06 7.99
CA VAL A 141 -8.24 -7.54 7.49
C VAL A 141 -8.23 -6.03 7.46
N TYR A 142 -7.71 -5.37 8.49
CA TYR A 142 -7.62 -3.91 8.54
C TYR A 142 -6.75 -3.35 7.40
N CYS A 143 -5.54 -3.90 7.18
CA CYS A 143 -4.67 -3.50 6.08
C CYS A 143 -5.29 -3.76 4.70
N LEU A 144 -6.00 -4.88 4.55
CA LEU A 144 -6.69 -5.23 3.31
C LEU A 144 -7.84 -4.26 3.02
N LEU A 145 -8.70 -4.01 4.01
CA LEU A 145 -9.82 -3.07 3.88
C LEU A 145 -9.34 -1.66 3.56
N TYR A 146 -8.27 -1.21 4.22
CA TYR A 146 -7.68 0.10 3.95
C TYR A 146 -7.17 0.20 2.51
N SER A 147 -6.45 -0.82 2.04
CA SER A 147 -5.95 -0.88 0.65
C SER A 147 -7.09 -0.90 -0.37
N VAL A 148 -8.14 -1.70 -0.12
CA VAL A 148 -9.32 -1.77 -1.00
C VAL A 148 -10.06 -0.43 -1.03
N ALA A 149 -10.25 0.21 0.12
CA ALA A 149 -10.89 1.52 0.20
C ALA A 149 -10.12 2.57 -0.61
N LEU A 150 -8.79 2.65 -0.44
CA LEU A 150 -7.94 3.54 -1.22
C LEU A 150 -8.03 3.26 -2.73
N LEU A 151 -8.06 1.99 -3.13
CA LEU A 151 -8.15 1.61 -4.54
C LEU A 151 -9.49 2.03 -5.16
N VAL A 152 -10.59 1.82 -4.44
CA VAL A 152 -11.93 2.23 -4.88
C VAL A 152 -12.02 3.75 -5.01
N ILE A 153 -11.48 4.49 -4.05
CA ILE A 153 -11.39 5.95 -4.08
C ILE A 153 -10.58 6.40 -5.31
N TYR A 154 -9.39 5.84 -5.50
CA TYR A 154 -8.52 6.17 -6.62
C TYR A 154 -9.21 5.91 -7.98
N MET A 155 -9.81 4.73 -8.15
CA MET A 155 -10.48 4.35 -9.39
C MET A 155 -11.64 5.30 -9.71
N THR A 156 -12.47 5.61 -8.71
CA THR A 156 -13.62 6.50 -8.88
C THR A 156 -13.18 7.91 -9.27
N LEU A 157 -12.17 8.45 -8.58
CA LEU A 157 -11.66 9.79 -8.83
C LEU A 157 -11.00 9.89 -10.22
N SER A 158 -10.18 8.91 -10.58
CA SER A 158 -9.43 8.92 -11.84
C SER A 158 -10.36 8.82 -13.06
N ILE A 159 -11.38 7.96 -12.99
CA ILE A 159 -12.40 7.84 -14.05
C ILE A 159 -13.17 9.16 -14.21
N ARG A 160 -13.58 9.80 -13.11
CA ARG A 160 -14.28 11.08 -13.15
C ARG A 160 -13.42 12.20 -13.73
N LYS A 161 -12.14 12.23 -13.36
CA LYS A 161 -11.17 13.23 -13.85
C LYS A 161 -10.98 13.13 -15.37
N ASP A 162 -10.81 11.91 -15.88
CA ASP A 162 -10.60 11.68 -17.30
C ASP A 162 -11.87 11.95 -18.12
N ALA A 163 -13.05 11.61 -17.59
CA ALA A 163 -14.32 11.96 -18.23
C ALA A 163 -14.51 13.49 -18.36
N ALA A 164 -14.22 14.24 -17.29
CA ALA A 164 -14.29 15.71 -17.31
C ALA A 164 -13.28 16.33 -18.30
N ALA A 165 -12.08 15.77 -18.38
CA ALA A 165 -11.04 16.24 -19.31
C ALA A 165 -11.41 16.00 -20.78
N LEU A 166 -12.14 14.93 -21.09
CA LEU A 166 -12.65 14.66 -22.44
C LEU A 166 -13.74 15.65 -22.85
N ILE A 167 -14.69 15.95 -21.96
CA ILE A 167 -15.76 16.93 -22.22
C ILE A 167 -15.17 18.30 -22.55
N ARG A 168 -14.17 18.76 -21.77
CA ARG A 168 -13.51 20.07 -21.97
C ARG A 168 -12.75 20.20 -23.30
N LYS A 169 -12.41 19.09 -23.98
CA LYS A 169 -11.69 19.11 -25.26
C LYS A 169 -12.61 19.07 -26.48
N VAL A 170 -13.89 18.74 -26.29
CA VAL A 170 -14.87 18.55 -27.38
C VAL A 170 -15.88 19.70 -27.45
N GLY A 171 -16.11 20.42 -26.34
CA GLY A 171 -16.87 21.68 -26.32
C GLY A 171 -15.96 22.89 -26.41
#